data_AF-A0A2D4P5Z9-F1
#
_entry.id   AF-A0A2D4P5Z9-F1
#
_cell.length_a   1.000
_cell.length_b   1.000
_cell.length_c   1.000
_cell.angle_alpha   90.00
_cell.angle_beta   90.00
_cell.angle_gamma   90.00
#
_symmetry.space_group_name_H-M   'P 1'
#
loop_
_entity.id
_entity.type
_entity.pdbx_description
1 polymer ?
#
loop_
_entity_poly.entity_id
_entity_poly.type
_entity_poly.pdbx_seq_one_letter_code
_entity_poly.pdbx_strand_id
1 'polypeptide(L)'
;EYMGLLIPPSSMALAHQANGKRLLLRYLRNTFFSPSGPRRHRHYKKKWAATNPQATSTRVALQVFDMNYGDQFGSLWPSIRISLLSMQKYGALVNNFSDVEQVVQSLEDLSAVDFVQESQKVTEELDSSIEEDDSVPTSSPQIQTELSKTQEQHFLYVNHNIKCYTFPKGDISRFRQARPDIIGVLGYYLLDAASILPVLALNVQPGNLVLDLCAAPGGKTLALLQTRYCCELTANDVSMSRTVRLRNVLRSYLPKEIQNTVRVTSSDGRNWCHTETGTYDK
;
A
#
# COMPACT_ATOMS: atom_id res chain seq x y z
N GLU A 1 44.93 58.54 37.06
CA GLU A 1 46.13 57.70 37.22
C GLU A 1 45.88 56.33 36.61
N TYR A 2 46.92 55.78 36.00
CA TYR A 2 46.97 54.46 35.40
C TYR A 2 46.75 53.33 36.42
N MET A 3 46.13 52.23 35.97
CA MET A 3 46.26 50.81 36.38
C MET A 3 44.99 50.11 35.83
N GLY A 4 44.97 49.29 34.78
CA GLY A 4 45.91 48.27 34.33
C GLY A 4 45.44 46.89 34.82
N LEU A 5 44.94 46.03 33.92
CA LEU A 5 45.39 44.62 33.70
C LEU A 5 44.30 43.70 33.09
N LEU A 6 44.64 43.25 31.87
CA LEU A 6 44.64 41.87 31.34
C LEU A 6 43.33 41.14 30.99
N ILE A 7 43.14 41.07 29.67
CA ILE A 7 42.48 40.00 28.91
C ILE A 7 43.41 38.77 28.87
N PRO A 8 42.94 37.54 29.09
CA PRO A 8 43.61 36.35 28.59
C PRO A 8 43.07 35.96 27.19
N PRO A 9 43.94 35.71 26.21
CA PRO A 9 43.57 35.25 24.87
C PRO A 9 43.73 33.73 24.77
N SER A 10 42.66 32.98 24.55
CA SER A 10 42.74 31.66 23.88
C SER A 10 41.37 30.96 23.80
N SER A 11 40.74 31.08 22.64
CA SER A 11 40.10 29.99 21.89
C SER A 11 39.12 30.52 20.84
N MET A 12 39.52 31.57 20.10
CA MET A 12 39.14 31.63 18.70
C MET A 12 40.06 30.69 17.92
N ALA A 13 39.69 29.43 17.85
CA ALA A 13 39.92 28.60 16.68
C ALA A 13 39.11 27.29 16.83
N LEU A 14 38.37 26.96 15.78
CA LEU A 14 37.61 25.72 15.53
C LEU A 14 36.15 25.69 16.02
N ALA A 15 35.26 26.26 15.21
CA ALA A 15 34.27 25.46 14.48
C ALA A 15 33.45 26.39 13.57
N HIS A 16 33.84 26.41 12.29
CA HIS A 16 32.93 26.78 11.22
C HIS A 16 31.70 25.86 11.26
N GLN A 17 30.57 26.42 10.81
CA GLN A 17 29.35 25.77 10.34
C GLN A 17 28.19 25.62 11.35
N ALA A 18 27.24 26.56 11.18
CA ALA A 18 25.83 26.50 11.53
C ALA A 18 25.44 26.40 13.03
N ASN A 19 25.27 27.57 13.69
CA ASN A 19 24.15 27.89 14.62
C ASN A 19 24.34 29.17 15.48
N GLY A 20 25.25 30.09 15.13
CA GLY A 20 25.54 31.29 15.94
C GLY A 20 24.37 32.27 16.16
N LYS A 21 23.37 32.31 15.26
CA LYS A 21 22.27 33.30 15.35
C LYS A 21 21.26 33.01 16.47
N ARG A 22 21.03 31.74 16.83
CA ARG A 22 20.07 31.36 17.89
C ARG A 22 20.62 31.59 19.29
N LEU A 23 21.93 31.44 19.48
CA LEU A 23 22.58 31.66 20.78
C LEU A 23 22.70 33.14 21.12
N LEU A 24 23.03 33.99 20.13
CA LEU A 24 23.08 35.45 20.30
C LEU A 24 21.71 36.07 20.63
N LEU A 25 20.64 35.62 19.97
CA LEU A 25 19.27 36.04 20.27
C LEU A 25 18.80 35.62 21.68
N ARG A 26 19.29 34.49 22.18
CA ARG A 26 18.95 33.99 23.52
C ARG A 26 19.70 34.75 24.62
N TYR A 27 20.93 35.20 24.32
CA TYR A 27 21.73 36.00 25.25
C TYR A 27 21.19 37.43 25.36
N LEU A 28 20.84 38.07 24.24
CA LEU A 28 20.29 39.43 24.22
C LEU A 28 18.88 39.53 24.84
N ARG A 29 18.08 38.46 24.79
CA ARG A 29 16.74 38.42 25.39
C ARG A 29 16.76 38.30 26.92
N ASN A 30 17.86 37.80 27.50
CA ASN A 30 17.99 37.62 28.95
C ASN A 30 18.61 38.83 29.68
N THR A 31 19.30 39.73 28.96
CA THR A 31 19.97 40.89 29.59
C THR A 31 19.18 42.20 29.54
N PHE A 32 18.13 42.31 28.72
CA PHE A 32 17.40 43.59 28.51
C PHE A 32 15.89 43.58 28.76
N PHE A 33 15.28 42.46 29.17
CA PHE A 33 13.84 42.41 29.46
C PHE A 33 13.56 41.91 30.88
N SER A 34 13.38 42.86 31.80
CA SER A 34 12.75 42.60 33.10
C SER A 34 11.27 42.25 32.86
N PRO A 35 10.75 41.10 33.30
CA PRO A 35 9.35 40.73 33.06
C PRO A 35 8.48 41.33 34.17
N SER A 36 8.24 42.64 34.13
CA SER A 36 7.21 43.33 34.92
C SER A 36 5.87 43.32 34.17
N GLY A 37 5.36 42.11 33.90
CA GLY A 37 4.00 41.89 33.39
C GLY A 37 3.27 40.90 34.29
N PRO A 38 1.97 41.08 34.57
CA PRO A 38 1.25 40.19 35.48
C PRO A 38 1.25 38.77 34.90
N ARG A 39 1.84 37.83 35.65
CA ARG A 39 1.77 36.40 35.36
C ARG A 39 0.30 35.99 35.38
N ARG A 40 -0.31 35.79 34.20
CA ARG A 40 -1.63 35.16 34.10
C ARG A 40 -1.48 33.72 34.58
N HIS A 41 -1.77 33.48 35.86
CA HIS A 41 -2.07 32.15 36.35
C HIS A 41 -3.28 31.65 35.56
N ARG A 42 -3.05 30.70 34.66
CA ARG A 42 -4.11 29.99 33.96
C ARG A 42 -4.81 29.14 35.01
N HIS A 43 -5.78 29.72 35.72
CA HIS A 43 -6.64 29.00 36.64
C HIS A 43 -7.25 27.84 35.86
N TYR A 44 -6.82 26.62 36.17
CA TYR A 44 -7.48 25.42 35.72
C TYR A 44 -8.83 25.38 36.41
N LYS A 45 -9.88 25.88 35.74
CA LYS A 45 -11.25 25.67 36.18
C LYS A 45 -11.52 24.16 36.04
N LYS A 46 -11.69 23.49 37.17
CA LYS A 46 -12.09 22.07 37.24
C LYS A 46 -13.42 21.96 36.49
N LYS A 47 -13.48 21.25 35.36
CA LYS A 47 -14.75 21.08 34.63
C LYS A 47 -15.65 20.14 35.46
N TRP A 48 -16.76 20.67 35.99
CA TRP A 48 -17.70 19.93 36.85
C TRP A 48 -18.73 19.07 36.09
N ALA A 49 -18.74 19.13 34.75
CA ALA A 49 -19.57 18.25 33.95
C ALA A 49 -18.68 17.14 33.35
N ALA A 50 -18.66 15.99 34.00
CA ALA A 50 -18.17 14.76 33.40
C ALA A 50 -19.23 14.28 32.40
N THR A 51 -19.30 14.91 31.23
CA THR A 51 -19.97 14.28 30.09
C THR A 51 -19.28 12.95 29.84
N ASN A 52 -20.01 11.83 29.92
CA ASN A 52 -19.44 10.52 29.62
C ASN A 52 -18.66 10.60 28.32
N PRO A 53 -17.41 10.10 28.26
CA PRO A 53 -16.65 10.13 27.03
C PRO A 53 -17.45 9.48 25.91
N GLN A 54 -17.74 10.24 24.85
CA GLN A 54 -18.40 9.66 23.68
C GLN A 54 -17.53 8.53 23.13
N ALA A 55 -18.16 7.41 22.76
CA ALA A 55 -17.43 6.31 22.14
C ALA A 55 -16.76 6.81 20.86
N THR A 56 -15.46 6.59 20.73
CA THR A 56 -14.70 6.91 19.52
C THR A 56 -15.28 6.15 18.32
N SER A 57 -15.19 6.71 17.12
CA SER A 57 -15.63 6.04 15.87
C SER A 57 -15.01 4.65 15.70
N THR A 58 -13.75 4.45 16.08
CA THR A 58 -13.08 3.13 16.08
C THR A 58 -13.78 2.12 16.99
N ARG A 59 -14.22 2.55 18.17
CA ARG A 59 -14.94 1.68 19.12
C ARG A 59 -16.34 1.34 18.63
N VAL A 60 -17.03 2.31 18.02
CA VAL A 60 -18.34 2.10 17.39
C VAL A 60 -18.20 1.12 16.23
N ALA A 61 -17.19 1.28 15.36
CA ALA A 61 -16.92 0.36 14.27
C ALA A 61 -16.65 -1.07 14.77
N LEU A 62 -15.85 -1.21 15.84
CA LEU A 62 -15.58 -2.51 16.43
C LEU A 62 -16.83 -3.19 16.99
N GLN A 63 -17.74 -2.43 17.62
CA GLN A 63 -19.02 -2.95 18.09
C GLN A 63 -19.92 -3.42 16.94
N VAL A 64 -19.98 -2.66 15.85
CA VAL A 64 -20.72 -3.05 14.64
C VAL A 64 -20.13 -4.31 14.02
N PHE A 65 -18.80 -4.40 13.95
CA PHE A 65 -18.12 -5.61 13.48
C PHE A 65 -18.39 -6.81 14.39
N ASP A 66 -18.33 -6.64 15.71
CA ASP A 66 -18.62 -7.72 16.66
C ASP A 66 -20.07 -8.22 16.51
N MET A 67 -21.03 -7.33 16.30
CA MET A 67 -22.43 -7.69 16.10
C MET A 67 -22.68 -8.38 14.76
N ASN A 68 -22.12 -7.87 13.67
CA ASN A 68 -22.41 -8.39 12.32
C ASN A 68 -21.53 -9.59 11.96
N TYR A 69 -20.21 -9.47 12.17
CA TYR A 69 -19.24 -10.51 11.79
C TYR A 69 -19.12 -11.60 12.84
N GLY A 70 -19.50 -11.34 14.10
CA GLY A 70 -19.67 -12.38 15.10
C GLY A 70 -20.74 -13.40 14.71
N ASP A 71 -21.85 -12.94 14.14
CA ASP A 71 -22.92 -13.79 13.62
C ASP A 71 -22.51 -14.48 12.31
N GLN A 72 -21.93 -13.73 11.36
CA GLN A 72 -21.54 -14.28 10.04
C GLN A 72 -20.43 -15.34 10.10
N PHE A 73 -19.41 -15.15 10.95
CA PHE A 73 -18.25 -16.04 11.01
C PHE A 73 -18.22 -16.94 12.25
N GLY A 74 -19.15 -16.77 13.20
CA GLY A 74 -19.29 -17.62 14.37
C GLY A 74 -17.98 -17.85 15.12
N SER A 75 -17.55 -19.11 15.21
CA SER A 75 -16.32 -19.51 15.91
C SER A 75 -15.02 -19.03 15.24
N LEU A 76 -15.05 -18.64 13.96
CA LEU A 76 -13.90 -18.07 13.26
C LEU A 76 -13.71 -16.58 13.57
N TRP A 77 -14.77 -15.87 13.98
CA TRP A 77 -14.73 -14.43 14.23
C TRP A 77 -13.61 -13.99 15.20
N PRO A 78 -13.37 -14.65 16.35
CA PRO A 78 -12.28 -14.25 17.24
C PRO A 78 -10.91 -14.22 16.56
N SER A 79 -10.64 -15.15 15.64
CA SER A 79 -9.37 -15.23 14.89
C SER A 79 -9.25 -14.12 13.83
N ILE A 80 -10.35 -13.79 13.15
CA ILE A 80 -10.40 -12.68 12.18
C ILE A 80 -10.24 -11.35 12.93
N ARG A 81 -10.99 -11.19 14.04
CA ARG A 81 -10.98 -10.00 14.86
C ARG A 81 -9.61 -9.69 15.44
N ILE A 82 -8.91 -10.68 16.00
CA ILE A 82 -7.56 -10.44 16.52
C ILE A 82 -6.60 -10.08 15.38
N SER A 83 -6.79 -10.63 14.18
CA SER A 83 -6.00 -10.28 12.99
C SER A 83 -6.26 -8.84 12.53
N LEU A 84 -7.51 -8.38 12.53
CA LEU A 84 -7.90 -6.99 12.21
C LEU A 84 -7.32 -5.96 13.20
N LEU A 85 -7.14 -6.36 14.47
CA LEU A 85 -6.57 -5.53 15.52
C LEU A 85 -5.04 -5.64 15.62
N SER A 86 -4.44 -6.53 14.84
CA SER A 86 -3.00 -6.76 14.79
C SER A 86 -2.36 -6.01 13.62
N MET A 87 -1.03 -6.04 13.56
CA MET A 87 -0.32 -5.44 12.44
C MET A 87 -0.59 -6.21 11.14
N GLN A 88 -0.93 -5.49 10.08
CA GLN A 88 -1.14 -6.07 8.76
C GLN A 88 0.17 -6.57 8.15
N LYS A 89 0.10 -7.71 7.46
CA LYS A 89 1.18 -8.25 6.64
C LYS A 89 1.13 -7.61 5.25
N TYR A 90 2.29 -7.20 4.74
CA TYR A 90 2.41 -6.56 3.44
C TYR A 90 3.12 -7.50 2.45
N GLY A 91 2.79 -7.35 1.18
CA GLY A 91 3.55 -7.88 0.05
C GLY A 91 4.38 -6.79 -0.62
N ALA A 92 5.48 -7.21 -1.24
CA ALA A 92 6.31 -6.39 -2.12
C ALA A 92 5.99 -6.73 -3.58
N LEU A 93 5.17 -5.90 -4.22
CA LEU A 93 4.89 -5.99 -5.66
C LEU A 93 6.11 -5.48 -6.42
N VAL A 94 6.78 -6.36 -7.16
CA VAL A 94 7.97 -6.00 -7.93
C VAL A 94 7.60 -5.04 -9.05
N ASN A 95 8.43 -4.03 -9.24
CA ASN A 95 8.30 -3.11 -10.35
C ASN A 95 9.04 -3.65 -11.57
N ASN A 96 8.30 -4.18 -12.54
CA ASN A 96 8.84 -4.71 -13.79
C ASN A 96 9.50 -3.65 -14.68
N PHE A 97 9.42 -2.35 -14.33
CA PHE A 97 10.12 -1.27 -15.02
C PHE A 97 11.46 -0.88 -14.39
N SER A 98 11.86 -1.55 -13.31
CA SER A 98 13.15 -1.37 -12.61
C SER A 98 14.12 -2.53 -12.91
N ASP A 99 15.29 -2.55 -12.24
CA ASP A 99 16.20 -3.71 -12.23
C ASP A 99 15.55 -4.89 -11.48
N VAL A 100 14.81 -5.72 -12.21
CA VAL A 100 13.99 -6.81 -11.67
C VAL A 100 14.88 -7.88 -11.04
N GLU A 101 15.98 -8.24 -11.69
CA GLU A 101 16.91 -9.27 -11.22
C GLU A 101 17.51 -8.89 -9.87
N GLN A 102 17.99 -7.65 -9.72
CA GLN A 102 18.54 -7.17 -8.44
C GLN A 102 17.45 -7.11 -7.35
N VAL A 103 16.26 -6.62 -7.69
CA VAL A 103 15.15 -6.51 -6.72
C VAL A 103 14.73 -7.89 -6.24
N VAL A 104 14.51 -8.83 -7.15
CA VAL A 104 14.11 -10.20 -6.85
C VAL A 104 15.15 -10.88 -5.95
N GLN A 105 16.44 -10.83 -6.34
CA GLN A 105 17.51 -11.39 -5.52
C GLN A 105 17.50 -10.81 -4.10
N SER A 106 17.33 -9.48 -3.97
CA SER A 106 17.30 -8.83 -2.66
C SER A 106 16.11 -9.24 -1.78
N LEU A 107 14.98 -9.62 -2.39
CA LEU A 107 13.79 -10.07 -1.68
C LEU A 107 13.93 -11.55 -1.26
N GLU A 108 14.52 -12.37 -2.14
CA GLU A 108 14.81 -13.78 -1.87
C GLU A 108 15.89 -13.95 -0.80
N ASP A 109 16.90 -13.08 -0.76
CA ASP A 109 17.90 -13.00 0.31
C ASP A 109 17.27 -12.72 1.69
N LEU A 110 16.07 -12.10 1.71
CA LEU A 110 15.28 -11.90 2.93
C LEU A 110 14.37 -13.09 3.26
N SER A 111 14.50 -14.21 2.54
CA SER A 111 13.62 -15.39 2.64
C SER A 111 12.15 -15.08 2.30
N ALA A 112 11.88 -14.03 1.53
CA ALA A 112 10.56 -13.78 0.98
C ALA A 112 10.31 -14.65 -0.25
N VAL A 113 9.05 -15.03 -0.48
CA VAL A 113 8.63 -15.92 -1.57
C VAL A 113 7.58 -15.22 -2.42
N ASP A 114 7.68 -15.39 -3.73
CA ASP A 114 6.63 -14.95 -4.66
C ASP A 114 5.40 -15.86 -4.53
N PHE A 115 4.35 -15.35 -3.87
CA PHE A 115 3.16 -16.16 -3.63
C PHE A 115 2.33 -16.39 -4.90
N VAL A 116 2.51 -15.56 -5.93
CA VAL A 116 1.80 -15.72 -7.21
C VAL A 116 2.38 -16.94 -7.93
N GLN A 117 3.70 -17.00 -8.07
CA GLN A 117 4.38 -18.15 -8.66
C GLN A 117 4.14 -19.43 -7.85
N GLU A 118 4.18 -19.36 -6.52
CA GLU A 118 3.94 -20.54 -5.67
C GLU A 118 2.54 -21.11 -5.85
N SER A 119 1.52 -20.26 -6.03
CA SER A 119 0.15 -20.71 -6.27
C SER A 119 -0.03 -21.46 -7.60
N GLN A 120 0.75 -21.11 -8.62
CA GLN A 120 0.73 -21.78 -9.92
C GLN A 120 1.29 -23.19 -9.81
N LYS A 121 2.43 -23.37 -9.14
CA LYS A 121 3.04 -24.70 -8.92
C LYS A 121 2.09 -25.67 -8.21
N VAL A 122 1.42 -25.19 -7.15
CA VAL A 122 0.44 -26.00 -6.40
C VAL A 122 -0.73 -26.42 -7.30
N THR A 123 -1.13 -25.56 -8.25
CA THR A 123 -2.22 -25.87 -9.18
C THR A 123 -1.78 -26.92 -10.20
N GLU A 124 -0.57 -26.78 -10.77
CA GLU A 124 0.03 -27.76 -11.68
C GLU A 124 0.21 -29.15 -11.03
N GLU A 125 0.65 -29.18 -9.77
CA GLU A 125 0.78 -30.43 -8.99
C GLU A 125 -0.58 -31.11 -8.77
N LEU A 126 -1.62 -30.33 -8.44
CA LEU A 126 -2.98 -30.86 -8.28
C LEU A 126 -3.53 -31.41 -9.59
N ASP A 127 -3.35 -30.71 -10.71
CA ASP A 127 -3.82 -31.15 -12.03
C ASP A 127 -3.10 -32.44 -12.47
N SER A 128 -1.79 -32.55 -12.24
CA SER A 128 -1.01 -33.76 -12.56
C SER A 128 -1.46 -35.00 -11.76
N SER A 129 -1.98 -34.82 -10.54
CA SER A 129 -2.48 -35.91 -9.70
C SER A 129 -3.87 -36.42 -10.09
N ILE A 130 -4.61 -35.68 -10.91
CA ILE A 130 -5.96 -36.04 -11.38
C ILE A 130 -5.89 -36.93 -12.63
N GLU A 131 -4.82 -36.84 -13.43
CA GLU A 131 -4.67 -37.64 -14.66
C GLU A 131 -4.23 -39.11 -14.42
N GLU A 132 -3.88 -39.51 -13.19
CA GLU A 132 -3.42 -40.87 -12.89
C GLU A 132 -4.51 -41.86 -12.39
N ASP A 133 -5.76 -41.44 -12.14
CA ASP A 133 -6.79 -42.29 -11.49
C ASP A 133 -8.01 -42.66 -12.38
N ASP A 134 -7.89 -42.57 -13.72
CA ASP A 134 -9.03 -42.75 -14.64
C ASP A 134 -9.25 -44.22 -15.11
N SER A 135 -9.34 -45.17 -14.17
CA SER A 135 -9.63 -46.58 -14.51
C SER A 135 -10.65 -47.31 -13.62
N VAL A 136 -11.92 -46.87 -13.53
CA VAL A 136 -13.09 -47.76 -13.22
C VAL A 136 -14.41 -47.20 -13.82
N PRO A 137 -15.29 -48.03 -14.44
CA PRO A 137 -16.43 -47.55 -15.23
C PRO A 137 -17.76 -47.35 -14.46
N THR A 138 -18.49 -46.35 -14.98
CA THR A 138 -19.87 -45.84 -14.80
C THR A 138 -21.00 -46.77 -14.33
N SER A 139 -21.87 -46.26 -13.44
CA SER A 139 -23.35 -46.43 -13.53
C SER A 139 -24.18 -45.33 -12.80
N SER A 140 -24.47 -44.21 -13.52
CA SER A 140 -25.73 -43.38 -13.56
C SER A 140 -26.39 -42.75 -12.30
N PRO A 141 -27.30 -41.73 -12.42
CA PRO A 141 -27.26 -40.49 -13.22
C PRO A 141 -27.74 -39.19 -12.47
N GLN A 142 -27.25 -38.01 -12.91
CA GLN A 142 -27.90 -36.65 -12.95
C GLN A 142 -28.41 -36.06 -11.60
N ILE A 143 -28.03 -34.87 -11.10
CA ILE A 143 -27.99 -33.50 -11.65
C ILE A 143 -27.19 -32.67 -10.62
N GLN A 144 -26.03 -32.08 -10.96
CA GLN A 144 -25.43 -30.88 -10.31
C GLN A 144 -23.99 -30.53 -10.75
N THR A 145 -23.46 -31.12 -11.83
CA THR A 145 -22.01 -31.02 -12.12
C THR A 145 -21.70 -30.43 -13.49
N GLU A 146 -22.32 -29.29 -13.84
CA GLU A 146 -21.93 -28.53 -15.04
C GLU A 146 -21.54 -27.07 -14.77
N LEU A 147 -21.81 -26.52 -13.57
CA LEU A 147 -21.36 -25.15 -13.23
C LEU A 147 -19.93 -25.07 -12.67
N SER A 148 -19.33 -26.18 -12.23
CA SER A 148 -17.99 -26.18 -11.62
C SER A 148 -16.86 -26.28 -12.66
N LYS A 149 -17.01 -27.08 -13.70
CA LYS A 149 -15.93 -27.35 -14.67
C LYS A 149 -15.52 -26.14 -15.52
N THR A 150 -16.45 -25.24 -15.82
CA THR A 150 -16.16 -24.06 -16.65
C THR A 150 -15.49 -22.93 -15.86
N GLN A 151 -15.64 -22.90 -14.53
CA GLN A 151 -15.02 -21.88 -13.68
C GLN A 151 -13.57 -22.22 -13.30
N GLU A 152 -13.25 -23.51 -13.13
CA GLU A 152 -11.90 -23.96 -12.77
C GLU A 152 -10.89 -23.74 -13.91
N GLN A 153 -11.29 -23.95 -15.17
CA GLN A 153 -10.39 -23.85 -16.31
C GLN A 153 -9.92 -22.42 -16.64
N HIS A 154 -10.61 -21.39 -16.16
CA HIS A 154 -10.23 -19.98 -16.43
C HIS A 154 -9.17 -19.42 -15.48
N PHE A 155 -8.86 -20.10 -14.37
CA PHE A 155 -7.77 -19.70 -13.48
C PHE A 155 -6.39 -20.13 -14.00
N LEU A 156 -6.32 -20.99 -15.02
CA LEU A 156 -5.06 -21.59 -15.52
C LEU A 156 -4.15 -20.61 -16.29
N TYR A 157 -4.65 -19.43 -16.66
CA TYR A 157 -3.88 -18.41 -17.39
C TYR A 157 -3.70 -17.14 -16.53
N VAL A 158 -3.27 -17.31 -15.29
CA VAL A 158 -2.91 -16.15 -14.45
C VAL A 158 -1.76 -15.38 -15.10
N ASN A 159 -1.89 -14.06 -15.17
CA ASN A 159 -0.88 -13.16 -15.70
C ASN A 159 0.52 -13.41 -15.11
N HIS A 160 1.40 -14.05 -15.87
CA HIS A 160 2.77 -14.44 -15.49
C HIS A 160 3.70 -13.28 -15.15
N ASN A 161 3.31 -12.04 -15.43
CA ASN A 161 4.18 -10.89 -15.26
C ASN A 161 4.12 -10.28 -13.85
N ILE A 162 3.07 -10.55 -13.07
CA ILE A 162 2.95 -10.02 -11.71
C ILE A 162 3.77 -10.87 -10.75
N LYS A 163 4.80 -10.26 -10.14
CA LYS A 163 5.58 -10.87 -9.05
C LYS A 163 5.29 -10.16 -7.74
N CYS A 164 4.90 -10.88 -6.71
CA CYS A 164 4.59 -10.29 -5.41
C CYS A 164 5.14 -11.13 -4.26
N TYR A 165 6.14 -10.59 -3.58
CA TYR A 165 6.86 -11.30 -2.53
C TYR A 165 6.23 -11.09 -1.16
N THR A 166 6.12 -12.16 -0.38
CA THR A 166 5.68 -12.13 1.02
C THR A 166 6.58 -13.01 1.88
N PHE A 167 6.76 -12.65 3.15
CA PHE A 167 7.41 -13.54 4.10
C PHE A 167 6.54 -14.80 4.35
N PRO A 168 7.13 -15.96 4.71
CA PRO A 168 6.38 -17.18 4.98
C PRO A 168 5.31 -17.04 6.07
N LYS A 169 4.33 -17.95 6.11
CA LYS A 169 3.28 -17.96 7.13
C LYS A 169 3.91 -18.04 8.54
N GLY A 170 3.47 -17.17 9.44
CA GLY A 170 4.02 -17.05 10.80
C GLY A 170 5.17 -16.05 10.94
N ASP A 171 5.83 -15.67 9.84
CA ASP A 171 6.83 -14.60 9.84
C ASP A 171 6.15 -13.21 9.78
N ILE A 172 6.54 -12.36 10.73
CA ILE A 172 6.06 -10.99 10.95
C ILE A 172 7.06 -9.92 10.49
N SER A 173 8.13 -10.34 9.82
CA SER A 173 9.14 -9.46 9.21
C SER A 173 8.51 -8.47 8.24
N ARG A 174 9.19 -7.33 8.06
CA ARG A 174 8.70 -6.23 7.23
C ARG A 174 9.73 -5.87 6.19
N PHE A 175 9.24 -5.69 4.97
CA PHE A 175 10.04 -5.11 3.91
C PHE A 175 10.42 -3.67 4.27
N ARG A 176 11.62 -3.28 3.86
CA ARG A 176 12.05 -1.89 3.94
C ARG A 176 11.31 -1.08 2.87
N GLN A 177 11.34 0.25 2.99
CA GLN A 177 10.86 1.08 1.89
C GLN A 177 11.78 0.90 0.68
N ALA A 178 11.18 0.75 -0.50
CA ALA A 178 11.92 0.65 -1.75
C ALA A 178 12.77 1.90 -1.99
N ARG A 179 13.89 1.70 -2.70
CA ARG A 179 14.80 2.78 -3.10
C ARG A 179 14.76 2.95 -4.61
N PRO A 180 14.97 4.18 -5.12
CA PRO A 180 15.08 4.39 -6.55
C PRO A 180 16.32 3.68 -7.10
N ASP A 181 16.18 3.10 -8.27
CA ASP A 181 17.28 2.53 -9.05
C ASP A 181 18.06 3.62 -9.83
N ILE A 182 18.91 3.18 -10.76
CA ILE A 182 19.73 4.06 -11.62
C ILE A 182 18.85 4.92 -12.54
N ILE A 183 17.68 4.41 -12.95
CA ILE A 183 16.71 5.08 -13.82
C ILE A 183 15.82 6.05 -13.00
N GLY A 184 15.85 5.93 -11.68
CA GLY A 184 15.13 6.77 -10.74
C GLY A 184 13.73 6.25 -10.40
N VAL A 185 13.41 5.01 -10.75
CA VAL A 185 12.14 4.35 -10.39
C VAL A 185 12.33 3.42 -9.19
N LEU A 186 11.28 3.26 -8.38
CA LEU A 186 11.31 2.42 -7.19
C LEU A 186 11.20 0.93 -7.54
N GLY A 187 12.01 0.09 -6.89
CA GLY A 187 12.09 -1.35 -7.21
C GLY A 187 10.87 -2.20 -6.88
N TYR A 188 10.10 -1.85 -5.85
CA TYR A 188 8.88 -2.57 -5.47
C TYR A 188 7.90 -1.69 -4.68
N TYR A 189 6.61 -1.99 -4.78
CA TYR A 189 5.54 -1.28 -4.07
C TYR A 189 5.02 -2.11 -2.91
N LEU A 190 4.97 -1.52 -1.71
CA LEU A 190 4.41 -2.17 -0.53
C LEU A 190 2.90 -1.97 -0.47
N LEU A 191 2.17 -3.08 -0.48
CA LEU A 191 0.71 -3.11 -0.38
C LEU A 191 0.24 -4.34 0.39
N ASP A 192 -1.03 -4.37 0.77
CA ASP A 192 -1.65 -5.61 1.24
C ASP A 192 -1.60 -6.65 0.12
N ALA A 193 -0.97 -7.80 0.36
CA ALA A 193 -0.78 -8.84 -0.65
C ALA A 193 -2.12 -9.29 -1.25
N ALA A 194 -3.20 -9.30 -0.46
CA ALA A 194 -4.55 -9.62 -0.93
C ALA A 194 -5.07 -8.63 -1.98
N SER A 195 -4.54 -7.40 -2.06
CA SER A 195 -4.91 -6.41 -3.07
C SER A 195 -4.44 -6.75 -4.48
N ILE A 196 -3.56 -7.75 -4.66
CA ILE A 196 -3.16 -8.28 -5.96
C ILE A 196 -4.23 -9.23 -6.53
N LEU A 197 -4.98 -9.94 -5.67
CA LEU A 197 -5.94 -10.96 -6.12
C LEU A 197 -7.01 -10.44 -7.08
N PRO A 198 -7.63 -9.24 -6.89
CA PRO A 198 -8.58 -8.71 -7.86
C PRO A 198 -7.96 -8.40 -9.22
N VAL A 199 -6.67 -8.04 -9.26
CA VAL A 199 -5.94 -7.75 -10.51
C VAL A 199 -5.67 -9.04 -11.27
N LEU A 200 -5.29 -10.11 -10.56
CA LEU A 200 -5.13 -11.44 -11.14
C LEU A 200 -6.49 -11.97 -11.65
N ALA A 201 -7.55 -11.84 -10.84
CA ALA A 201 -8.90 -12.30 -11.20
C ALA A 201 -9.51 -11.52 -12.38
N LEU A 202 -9.15 -10.25 -12.57
CA LEU A 202 -9.59 -9.46 -13.74
C LEU A 202 -9.08 -10.07 -15.05
N ASN A 203 -7.94 -10.77 -15.00
CA ASN A 203 -7.31 -11.49 -16.11
C ASN A 203 -7.23 -10.64 -17.40
N VAL A 204 -6.59 -9.48 -17.27
CA VAL A 204 -6.34 -8.55 -18.39
C VAL A 204 -5.51 -9.26 -19.46
N GLN A 205 -5.97 -9.18 -20.71
CA GLN A 205 -5.29 -9.74 -21.87
C GLN A 205 -4.50 -8.66 -22.63
N PRO A 206 -3.45 -9.03 -23.39
CA PRO A 206 -2.71 -8.09 -24.23
C PRO A 206 -3.64 -7.32 -25.16
N GLY A 207 -3.54 -6.00 -25.16
CA GLY A 207 -4.34 -5.13 -26.01
C GLY A 207 -5.63 -4.61 -25.38
N ASN A 208 -6.00 -5.08 -24.17
CA ASN A 208 -7.20 -4.60 -23.51
C ASN A 208 -7.11 -3.11 -23.12
N LEU A 209 -8.24 -2.42 -23.28
CA LEU A 209 -8.52 -1.11 -22.71
C LEU A 209 -9.10 -1.31 -21.31
N VAL A 210 -8.43 -0.78 -20.29
CA VAL A 210 -8.75 -1.08 -18.88
C VAL A 210 -9.18 0.18 -18.12
N LEU A 211 -10.24 0.06 -17.32
CA LEU A 211 -10.73 1.12 -16.44
C LEU A 211 -10.58 0.75 -14.96
N ASP A 212 -9.79 1.55 -14.23
CA ASP A 212 -9.78 1.56 -12.77
C ASP A 212 -10.64 2.72 -12.26
N LEU A 213 -11.91 2.44 -11.96
CA LEU A 213 -12.91 3.48 -11.66
C LEU A 213 -12.71 4.19 -10.31
N CYS A 214 -12.03 3.53 -9.36
CA CYS A 214 -11.79 3.96 -7.98
C CYS A 214 -10.30 3.79 -7.62
N ALA A 215 -9.45 4.38 -8.44
CA ALA A 215 -8.04 4.05 -8.57
C ALA A 215 -7.17 4.53 -7.40
N ALA A 216 -7.42 5.72 -6.87
CA ALA A 216 -6.47 6.35 -5.96
C ALA A 216 -6.50 5.69 -4.56
N PRO A 217 -5.36 5.53 -3.87
CA PRO A 217 -4.05 6.13 -4.14
C PRO A 217 -3.18 5.41 -5.19
N GLY A 218 -3.66 4.33 -5.83
CA GLY A 218 -3.02 3.78 -7.04
C GLY A 218 -2.30 2.44 -6.91
N GLY A 219 -2.44 1.71 -5.79
CA GLY A 219 -1.76 0.41 -5.63
C GLY A 219 -2.25 -0.65 -6.62
N LYS A 220 -3.58 -0.72 -6.87
CA LYS A 220 -4.18 -1.65 -7.84
C LYS A 220 -3.94 -1.18 -9.27
N THR A 221 -4.05 0.11 -9.53
CA THR A 221 -3.66 0.74 -10.80
C THR A 221 -2.22 0.39 -11.17
N LEU A 222 -1.29 0.51 -10.22
CA LEU A 222 0.10 0.14 -10.44
C LEU A 222 0.25 -1.35 -10.73
N ALA A 223 -0.43 -2.22 -9.97
CA ALA A 223 -0.44 -3.66 -10.21
C ALA A 223 -0.99 -4.04 -11.60
N LEU A 224 -2.04 -3.37 -12.07
CA LEU A 224 -2.55 -3.53 -13.44
C LEU A 224 -1.47 -3.18 -14.47
N LEU A 225 -0.73 -2.09 -14.28
CA LEU A 225 0.35 -1.70 -15.18
C LEU A 225 1.54 -2.68 -15.15
N GLN A 226 1.76 -3.36 -14.01
CA GLN A 226 2.79 -4.41 -13.92
C GLN A 226 2.46 -5.65 -14.77
N THR A 227 1.18 -5.86 -15.16
CA THR A 227 0.83 -6.94 -16.11
C THR A 227 1.48 -6.77 -17.48
N ARG A 228 1.86 -5.54 -17.85
CA ARG A 228 2.34 -5.14 -19.19
C ARG A 228 1.36 -5.39 -20.35
N TYR A 229 0.09 -5.70 -20.06
CA TYR A 229 -0.91 -6.06 -21.07
C TYR A 229 -1.92 -4.96 -21.39
N CYS A 230 -2.01 -3.93 -20.55
CA CYS A 230 -2.86 -2.78 -20.81
C CYS A 230 -2.34 -1.99 -22.01
N CYS A 231 -3.17 -1.82 -23.04
CA CYS A 231 -2.87 -0.92 -24.15
C CYS A 231 -3.01 0.54 -23.70
N GLU A 232 -4.16 0.85 -23.10
CA GLU A 232 -4.44 2.12 -22.43
C GLU A 232 -5.10 1.81 -21.08
N LEU A 233 -4.76 2.58 -20.06
CA LEU A 233 -5.37 2.47 -18.74
C LEU A 233 -5.94 3.81 -18.32
N THR A 234 -7.23 3.82 -17.98
CA THR A 234 -7.87 4.99 -17.39
C THR A 234 -8.05 4.79 -15.90
N ALA A 235 -7.50 5.70 -15.10
CA ALA A 235 -7.54 5.69 -13.65
C ALA A 235 -8.36 6.88 -13.14
N ASN A 236 -9.57 6.59 -12.65
CA ASN A 236 -10.48 7.58 -12.10
C ASN A 236 -10.54 7.48 -10.56
N ASP A 237 -10.63 8.61 -9.87
CA ASP A 237 -11.07 8.65 -8.47
C ASP A 237 -11.74 10.00 -8.22
N VAL A 238 -12.89 10.01 -7.54
CA VAL A 238 -13.68 11.23 -7.28
C VAL A 238 -12.90 12.30 -6.52
N SER A 239 -11.90 11.91 -5.73
CA SER A 239 -11.13 12.81 -4.88
C SER A 239 -9.86 13.31 -5.57
N MET A 240 -9.83 14.60 -5.92
CA MET A 240 -8.66 15.24 -6.51
C MET A 240 -7.39 15.10 -5.66
N SER A 241 -7.50 15.17 -4.32
CA SER A 241 -6.34 15.02 -3.44
C SER A 241 -5.77 13.60 -3.47
N ARG A 242 -6.63 12.58 -3.62
CA ARG A 242 -6.19 11.19 -3.81
C ARG A 242 -5.59 11.00 -5.20
N THR A 243 -6.15 11.58 -6.26
CA THR A 243 -5.55 11.45 -7.61
C THR A 243 -4.20 12.14 -7.73
N VAL A 244 -3.92 13.20 -6.97
CA VAL A 244 -2.56 13.74 -6.84
C VAL A 244 -1.60 12.70 -6.25
N ARG A 245 -2.02 11.95 -5.23
CA ARG A 245 -1.21 10.84 -4.68
C ARG A 245 -0.99 9.73 -5.70
N LEU A 246 -2.03 9.38 -6.46
CA LEU A 246 -1.91 8.40 -7.55
C LEU A 246 -0.89 8.86 -8.61
N ARG A 247 -0.96 10.12 -9.06
CA ARG A 247 0.05 10.67 -10.00
C ARG A 247 1.46 10.60 -9.43
N ASN A 248 1.64 10.86 -8.14
CA ASN A 248 2.95 10.73 -7.49
C ASN A 248 3.42 9.28 -7.45
N VAL A 249 2.54 8.31 -7.19
CA VAL A 249 2.87 6.89 -7.29
C VAL A 249 3.30 6.55 -8.72
N LEU A 250 2.50 6.89 -9.74
CA LEU A 250 2.85 6.61 -11.13
C LEU A 250 4.21 7.21 -11.53
N ARG A 251 4.51 8.45 -11.09
CA ARG A 251 5.81 9.10 -11.33
C ARG A 251 7.00 8.40 -10.67
N SER A 252 6.80 7.81 -9.49
CA SER A 252 7.88 7.16 -8.75
C SER A 252 8.17 5.73 -9.21
N TYR A 253 7.23 5.09 -9.92
CA TYR A 253 7.35 3.68 -10.31
C TYR A 253 7.44 3.47 -11.83
N LEU A 254 7.03 4.43 -12.66
CA LEU A 254 6.93 4.22 -14.10
C LEU A 254 7.87 5.15 -14.88
N PRO A 255 8.49 4.68 -15.97
CA PRO A 255 9.12 5.54 -16.97
C PRO A 255 8.12 6.49 -17.62
N LYS A 256 8.59 7.62 -18.18
CA LYS A 256 7.72 8.68 -18.73
C LYS A 256 6.86 8.19 -19.89
N GLU A 257 7.38 7.27 -20.68
CA GLU A 257 6.73 6.68 -21.85
C GLU A 257 5.46 5.94 -21.44
N ILE A 258 5.54 5.18 -20.34
CA ILE A 258 4.42 4.42 -19.78
C ILE A 258 3.47 5.34 -19.00
N GLN A 259 3.98 6.39 -18.34
CA GLN A 259 3.10 7.38 -17.70
C GLN A 259 2.14 8.02 -18.70
N ASN A 260 2.57 8.22 -19.95
CA ASN A 260 1.75 8.84 -20.99
C ASN A 260 0.61 7.93 -21.50
N THR A 261 0.68 6.61 -21.28
CA THR A 261 -0.41 5.68 -21.63
C THR A 261 -1.50 5.61 -20.56
N VAL A 262 -1.32 6.31 -19.43
CA VAL A 262 -2.25 6.30 -18.31
C VAL A 262 -3.04 7.61 -18.25
N ARG A 263 -4.35 7.54 -18.47
CA ARG A 263 -5.26 8.68 -18.36
C ARG A 263 -5.79 8.80 -16.93
N VAL A 264 -5.43 9.87 -16.22
CA VAL A 264 -5.89 10.10 -14.83
C VAL A 264 -6.96 11.18 -14.74
N THR A 265 -8.18 10.78 -14.35
CA THR A 265 -9.36 11.66 -14.23
C THR A 265 -9.81 11.83 -12.77
N SER A 266 -10.69 12.80 -12.51
CA SER A 266 -11.27 13.01 -11.17
C SER A 266 -12.76 13.34 -11.26
N SER A 267 -13.54 12.34 -11.65
CA SER A 267 -14.98 12.46 -11.88
C SER A 267 -15.76 11.46 -11.02
N ASP A 268 -17.05 11.70 -10.83
CA ASP A 268 -17.95 10.75 -10.17
C ASP A 268 -18.15 9.51 -11.05
N GLY A 269 -17.63 8.37 -10.59
CA GLY A 269 -17.67 7.11 -11.33
C GLY A 269 -19.09 6.57 -11.58
N ARG A 270 -20.09 7.04 -10.83
CA ARG A 270 -21.51 6.66 -11.07
C ARG A 270 -22.04 7.17 -12.41
N ASN A 271 -21.43 8.23 -12.95
CA ASN A 271 -21.82 8.85 -14.21
C ASN A 271 -20.96 8.37 -15.39
N TRP A 272 -20.07 7.40 -15.18
CA TRP A 272 -19.10 6.97 -16.20
C TRP A 272 -19.79 6.37 -17.43
N CYS A 273 -20.91 5.68 -17.21
CA CYS A 273 -21.73 5.12 -18.28
C CYS A 273 -22.21 6.16 -19.29
N HIS A 274 -22.40 7.42 -18.89
CA HIS A 274 -22.80 8.51 -19.78
C HIS A 274 -21.62 9.16 -20.51
N THR A 275 -20.39 8.91 -20.06
CA THR A 275 -19.18 9.53 -20.60
C THR A 275 -18.55 8.64 -21.66
N GLU A 276 -18.35 7.35 -21.35
CA GLU A 276 -17.59 6.41 -22.18
C GLU A 276 -18.26 5.02 -22.17
N THR A 277 -19.40 4.88 -22.85
CA THR A 277 -20.12 3.61 -22.95
C THR A 277 -19.43 2.67 -23.94
N GLY A 278 -19.28 1.39 -23.57
CA GLY A 278 -18.76 0.35 -24.47
C GLY A 278 -17.30 0.55 -24.91
N THR A 279 -16.53 1.32 -24.14
CA THR A 279 -15.15 1.70 -24.49
C THR A 279 -14.10 0.75 -23.90
N TYR A 280 -14.38 0.11 -22.77
CA TYR A 280 -13.39 -0.68 -22.02
C TYR A 280 -13.69 -2.18 -22.12
N ASP A 281 -12.63 -2.98 -22.22
CA ASP A 281 -12.71 -4.43 -22.20
C ASP A 281 -12.77 -4.98 -20.76
N LYS A 282 -12.16 -4.26 -19.81
CA LYS A 282 -11.97 -4.66 -18.41
C LYS A 282 -12.20 -3.51 -17.44
#